data_AF-A0A653A972-F1
#
_entry.id   AF-A0A653A972-F1
#
_cell.length_a   1.000
_cell.length_b   1.000
_cell.length_c   1.000
_cell.angle_alpha   90.00
_cell.angle_beta   90.00
_cell.angle_gamma   90.00
#
_symmetry.space_group_name_H-M   'P 1'
#
loop_
_entity.id
_entity.type
_entity.pdbx_description
1 polymer ?
#
loop_
_entity_poly.entity_id
_entity_poly.type
_entity_poly.pdbx_seq_one_letter_code
_entity_poly.pdbx_strand_id
1 'polypeptide(L)'
;MDLPTGLKQVWREIPADLPEIGGFFQPVRKWLEEESRPGDFVLIQGDFGACYLMAGFAFEKGLVPVYSTTDREVEEERGADGLVKVTHAFRHRIYRKYGI
;
A
#
# COMPACT_ATOMS: atom_id res chain seq x y z
N MET A 1 8.29 -3.70 11.52
CA MET A 1 9.42 -2.90 11.03
C MET A 1 8.90 -1.94 9.97
N ASP A 2 9.53 -0.78 9.80
CA ASP A 2 9.17 0.16 8.74
C ASP A 2 10.22 0.12 7.63
N LEU A 3 9.82 0.40 6.40
CA LEU A 3 10.68 0.38 5.23
C LEU A 3 11.74 1.50 5.35
N PRO A 4 13.04 1.22 5.17
CA PRO A 4 14.09 2.23 5.18
C PRO A 4 13.82 3.38 4.21
N THR A 5 14.27 4.59 4.55
CA THR A 5 13.98 5.81 3.76
C THR A 5 14.33 5.69 2.28
N GLY A 6 15.50 5.12 1.95
CA GLY A 6 15.90 4.92 0.54
C GLY A 6 14.97 3.96 -0.21
N LEU A 7 14.45 2.93 0.46
CA LEU A 7 13.52 1.96 -0.13
C LEU A 7 12.09 2.51 -0.20
N LYS A 8 11.70 3.42 0.72
CA LYS A 8 10.45 4.16 0.60
C LYS A 8 10.40 5.02 -0.65
N GLN A 9 11.55 5.58 -1.07
CA GLN A 9 11.62 6.34 -2.32
C GLN A 9 11.37 5.42 -3.52
N VAL A 10 12.02 4.25 -3.58
CA VAL A 10 11.76 3.23 -4.59
C VAL A 10 10.27 2.85 -4.63
N TRP A 11 9.62 2.69 -3.47
CA TRP A 11 8.19 2.36 -3.44
C TRP A 11 7.27 3.46 -3.96
N ARG A 12 7.63 4.73 -3.74
CA ARG A 12 6.77 5.90 -4.05
C ARG A 12 6.99 6.46 -5.45
N GLU A 13 8.20 6.33 -5.98
CA GLU A 13 8.65 7.03 -7.20
C GLU A 13 8.89 6.03 -8.33
N ILE A 14 7.87 5.23 -8.65
CA ILE A 14 7.92 4.33 -9.81
C ILE A 14 7.90 5.19 -11.08
N PRO A 15 8.94 5.14 -11.93
CA PRO A 15 8.96 5.93 -13.17
C PRO A 15 7.83 5.54 -14.12
N ALA A 16 7.10 6.54 -14.63
CA ALA A 16 5.94 6.34 -15.49
C ALA A 16 6.30 5.86 -16.91
N ASP A 17 7.55 6.06 -17.32
CA ASP A 17 8.11 5.70 -18.62
C ASP A 17 8.79 4.33 -18.63
N LEU A 18 8.85 3.64 -17.47
CA LEU A 18 9.35 2.26 -17.41
C LEU A 18 8.29 1.27 -17.92
N PRO A 19 8.56 0.51 -19.00
CA PRO A 19 7.63 -0.49 -19.50
C PRO A 19 7.51 -1.71 -18.57
N GLU A 20 8.55 -2.00 -17.79
CA GLU A 20 8.61 -3.10 -16.83
C GLU A 20 9.21 -2.62 -15.51
N ILE A 21 8.53 -2.93 -14.40
CA ILE A 21 8.90 -2.46 -13.06
C ILE A 21 9.40 -3.59 -12.14
N GLY A 22 9.43 -4.84 -12.62
CA GLY A 22 9.84 -6.00 -11.82
C GLY A 22 11.28 -5.90 -11.29
N GLY A 23 12.23 -5.46 -12.13
CA GLY A 23 13.62 -5.22 -11.75
C GLY A 23 13.80 -4.03 -10.80
N PHE A 24 12.92 -3.03 -10.89
CA PHE A 24 12.97 -1.83 -10.07
C PHE A 24 12.77 -2.12 -8.58
N PHE A 25 11.99 -3.15 -8.23
CA PHE A 25 11.74 -3.56 -6.85
C PHE A 25 12.78 -4.50 -6.24
N GLN A 26 13.87 -4.84 -6.95
CA GLN A 26 14.90 -5.74 -6.43
C GLN A 26 15.48 -5.32 -5.06
N PRO A 27 15.78 -4.02 -4.80
CA PRO A 27 16.24 -3.59 -3.48
C PRO A 27 15.22 -3.83 -2.37
N VAL A 28 13.93 -3.64 -2.66
CA VAL A 28 12.83 -3.86 -1.71
C VAL A 28 12.65 -5.36 -1.44
N ARG A 29 12.75 -6.20 -2.47
CA ARG A 29 12.68 -7.67 -2.35
C ARG A 29 13.80 -8.21 -1.48
N LYS A 30 15.04 -7.77 -1.74
CA LYS A 30 16.21 -8.18 -0.96
C LYS A 30 16.06 -7.81 0.51
N TRP A 31 15.70 -6.55 0.79
CA TRP A 31 15.47 -6.10 2.16
C TRP A 31 14.35 -6.88 2.84
N LEU A 32 13.24 -7.14 2.15
CA LEU A 32 12.14 -7.90 2.73
C LEU A 32 12.56 -9.34 3.07
N GLU A 33 13.36 -9.99 2.23
CA GLU A 33 13.89 -11.32 2.49
C GLU A 33 14.87 -11.36 3.67
N GLU A 34 15.70 -10.32 3.85
CA GLU A 34 16.65 -10.21 4.95
C GLU A 34 15.97 -9.96 6.30
N GLU A 35 14.86 -9.21 6.30
CA GLU A 35 14.21 -8.73 7.53
C GLU A 35 12.94 -9.49 7.95
N SER A 36 12.46 -10.45 7.14
CA SER A 36 11.21 -11.18 7.41
C SER A 36 11.41 -12.68 7.55
N ARG A 37 10.41 -13.33 8.12
CA ARG A 37 10.32 -14.79 8.27
C ARG A 37 8.97 -15.28 7.75
N PRO A 38 8.88 -16.53 7.29
CA PRO A 38 7.60 -17.12 6.88
C PRO A 38 6.53 -16.94 7.96
N GLY A 39 5.33 -16.52 7.53
CA GLY A 39 4.21 -16.18 8.41
C GLY A 39 4.12 -14.71 8.83
N ASP A 40 5.18 -13.91 8.63
CA ASP A 40 5.13 -12.47 8.93
C ASP A 40 4.11 -11.74 8.03
N PHE A 41 3.41 -10.78 8.62
CA PHE A 41 2.48 -9.92 7.91
C PHE A 41 3.21 -8.77 7.23
N VAL A 42 2.91 -8.54 5.95
CA VAL A 42 3.54 -7.47 5.16
C VAL A 42 2.45 -6.58 4.58
N LEU A 43 2.46 -5.29 4.94
CA LEU A 43 1.56 -4.31 4.34
C LEU A 43 2.06 -3.94 2.94
N ILE A 44 1.28 -4.26 1.93
CA ILE A 44 1.53 -3.96 0.53
C ILE A 44 0.32 -3.16 0.02
N GLN A 45 0.54 -1.93 -0.44
CA GLN A 45 -0.52 -1.05 -0.94
C GLN A 45 0.06 0.11 -1.76
N GLY A 46 -0.72 0.67 -2.67
CA GLY A 46 -0.32 1.77 -3.55
C GLY A 46 -0.53 1.42 -5.01
N ASP A 47 0.50 1.60 -5.83
CA ASP A 47 0.48 1.30 -7.27
C ASP A 47 0.06 -0.15 -7.56
N PHE A 48 -0.81 -0.35 -8.54
CA PHE A 48 -1.39 -1.66 -8.84
C PHE A 48 -0.36 -2.67 -9.32
N GLY A 49 0.58 -2.25 -10.18
CA GLY A 49 1.63 -3.13 -10.70
C GLY A 49 2.62 -3.52 -9.61
N ALA A 50 3.04 -2.55 -8.80
CA ALA A 50 3.89 -2.78 -7.63
C ALA A 50 3.23 -3.76 -6.65
N CYS A 51 1.95 -3.54 -6.33
CA CYS A 51 1.21 -4.41 -5.42
C CYS A 51 1.11 -5.84 -5.96
N TYR A 52 0.78 -6.02 -7.24
CA TYR A 52 0.71 -7.35 -7.85
C TYR A 52 2.04 -8.10 -7.74
N LEU A 53 3.14 -7.45 -8.15
CA LEU A 53 4.47 -8.07 -8.17
C LEU A 53 4.99 -8.39 -6.76
N MET A 54 4.70 -7.53 -5.80
CA MET A 54 5.25 -7.66 -4.45
C MET A 54 4.38 -8.52 -3.53
N ALA A 55 3.06 -8.56 -3.75
CA ALA A 55 2.21 -9.56 -3.12
C ALA A 55 2.59 -10.97 -3.61
N GLY A 56 2.82 -11.15 -4.91
CA GLY A 56 3.33 -12.40 -5.48
C GLY A 56 4.64 -12.83 -4.82
N PHE A 57 5.63 -11.95 -4.78
CA PHE A 57 6.90 -12.20 -4.10
C PHE A 57 6.72 -12.55 -2.62
N ALA A 58 5.85 -11.85 -1.89
CA ALA A 58 5.57 -12.13 -0.50
C ALA A 58 5.00 -13.55 -0.32
N PHE A 59 4.07 -13.98 -1.17
CA PHE A 59 3.56 -15.35 -1.16
C PHE A 59 4.66 -16.38 -1.42
N GLU A 60 5.54 -16.16 -2.41
CA GLU A 60 6.68 -17.04 -2.72
C GLU A 60 7.63 -17.23 -1.53
N LYS A 61 7.76 -16.20 -0.68
CA LYS A 61 8.56 -16.23 0.54
C LYS A 61 7.80 -16.77 1.78
N GLY A 62 6.55 -17.22 1.60
CA GLY A 62 5.72 -17.72 2.69
C GLY A 62 5.24 -16.64 3.65
N LEU A 63 5.24 -15.37 3.24
CA LEU A 63 4.74 -14.24 4.01
C LEU A 63 3.23 -14.08 3.83
N VAL A 64 2.62 -13.24 4.67
CA VAL A 64 1.18 -12.95 4.64
C VAL A 64 0.97 -11.50 4.18
N PRO A 65 0.86 -11.25 2.85
CA PRO A 65 0.62 -9.90 2.35
C PRO A 65 -0.79 -9.43 2.71
N VAL A 66 -0.89 -8.19 3.18
CA VAL A 66 -2.15 -7.52 3.53
C VAL A 66 -2.20 -6.09 2.96
N TYR A 67 -3.40 -5.55 2.79
CA TYR A 67 -3.64 -4.16 2.39
C TYR A 67 -4.65 -3.47 3.31
N SER A 68 -4.52 -2.17 3.51
CA SER A 68 -5.45 -1.42 4.36
C SER A 68 -6.76 -1.12 3.66
N THR A 69 -7.84 -1.05 4.44
CA THR A 69 -9.15 -0.60 3.98
C THR A 69 -9.57 0.61 4.79
N THR A 70 -10.15 1.58 4.09
CA THR A 70 -10.54 2.87 4.66
C THR A 70 -12.02 3.08 4.43
N ASP A 71 -12.72 3.46 5.50
CA ASP A 71 -14.08 3.94 5.45
C ASP A 71 -14.08 5.43 5.11
N ARG A 72 -15.00 5.84 4.23
CA ARG A 72 -15.09 7.21 3.73
C ARG A 72 -16.48 7.73 3.98
N GLU A 73 -16.58 8.71 4.87
CA GLU A 73 -17.82 9.40 5.19
C GLU A 73 -17.74 10.83 4.64
N VAL A 74 -18.81 11.28 3.99
CA VAL A 74 -18.95 12.64 3.47
C VAL A 74 -20.19 13.24 4.08
N GLU A 75 -20.02 14.34 4.80
CA GLU A 75 -21.12 15.09 5.41
C GLU A 75 -21.21 16.47 4.76
N GLU A 76 -22.41 16.85 4.32
CA GLU A 76 -22.71 18.19 3.80
C GLU A 76 -23.61 18.95 4.77
N GLU A 77 -23.13 20.08 5.28
CA GLU A 77 -23.91 21.00 6.11
C GLU A 77 -24.26 22.23 5.27
N ARG A 78 -25.57 22.48 5.06
CA ARG A 78 -26.07 23.66 4.35
C ARG A 78 -26.47 24.76 5.33
N GLY A 79 -25.74 25.86 5.31
CA GLY A 79 -26.02 27.07 6.08
C GLY A 79 -27.19 27.87 5.51
N ALA A 80 -27.85 28.64 6.38
CA ALA A 80 -28.98 29.50 6.01
C ALA A 80 -28.58 30.67 5.08
N ASP A 81 -27.29 30.98 4.99
CA ASP A 81 -26.67 31.97 4.11
C ASP A 81 -26.32 31.40 2.71
N GLY A 82 -26.65 30.13 2.45
CA GLY A 82 -26.30 29.43 1.22
C GLY A 82 -24.89 28.83 1.23
N LEU A 83 -24.14 28.95 2.32
CA LEU A 83 -22.84 28.29 2.48
C LEU A 83 -23.03 26.77 2.58
N VAL A 84 -22.22 26.00 1.86
CA VAL A 84 -22.18 24.54 1.98
C VAL A 84 -20.82 24.13 2.52
N LYS A 85 -20.80 23.46 3.67
CA LYS A 85 -19.60 22.88 4.25
C LYS A 85 -19.60 21.38 3.98
N VAL A 86 -18.54 20.90 3.34
CA VAL A 86 -18.33 19.49 3.05
C VAL A 86 -17.20 18.97 3.93
N THR A 87 -17.48 17.95 4.75
CA THR A 87 -16.49 17.28 5.59
C THR A 87 -16.21 15.90 5.02
N HIS A 88 -14.95 15.63 4.68
CA HIS A 88 -14.49 14.29 4.28
C HIS A 88 -13.76 13.62 5.44
N ALA A 89 -14.35 12.58 6.01
CA ALA A 89 -13.73 11.77 7.05
C ALA A 89 -13.20 10.46 6.45
N PHE A 90 -11.92 10.17 6.72
CA PHE A 90 -11.26 8.93 6.30
C PHE A 90 -10.81 8.18 7.55
N ARG A 91 -11.32 6.96 7.74
CA ARG A 91 -10.98 6.12 8.90
C ARG A 91 -10.42 4.79 8.45
N HIS A 92 -9.19 4.47 8.86
CA HIS A 92 -8.66 3.12 8.71
C HIS A 92 -9.58 2.12 9.44
N ARG A 93 -9.98 1.04 8.78
CA ARG A 93 -10.84 0.00 9.36
C ARG A 93 -10.05 -1.23 9.71
N ILE A 94 -9.58 -1.94 8.69
CA ILE A 94 -8.89 -3.21 8.83
C ILE A 94 -7.83 -3.39 7.74
N TYR A 95 -6.93 -4.32 8.00
CA TYR A 95 -6.12 -4.95 6.96
C TYR A 95 -6.81 -6.19 6.42
N ARG A 96 -6.84 -6.35 5.10
CA ARG A 96 -7.33 -7.56 4.42
C ARG A 96 -6.16 -8.32 3.82
N LYS A 97 -6.23 -9.66 3.84
CA LYS A 97 -5.25 -10.51 3.13
C LYS A 97 -5.50 -10.43 1.63
N TYR A 98 -4.43 -10.44 0.86
CA TYR A 98 -4.53 -10.64 -0.59
C TYR A 98 -4.99 -12.07 -0.91
N GLY A 99 -5.76 -12.24 -1.98
CA GLY A 99 -6.07 -13.56 -2.56
C GLY A 99 -7.02 -14.46 -1.76
N ILE A 100 -7.85 -13.88 -0.88
CA ILE A 100 -8.88 -14.57 -0.09
C ILE A 100 -10.26 -14.01 -0.42
#